data_AF-A0A4S8MZL6-F1
#
_entry.id   AF-A0A4S8MZL6-F1
#
_cell.length_a   1.000
_cell.length_b   1.000
_cell.length_c   1.000
_cell.angle_alpha   90.00
_cell.angle_beta   90.00
_cell.angle_gamma   90.00
#
_symmetry.space_group_name_H-M   'P 1'
#
loop_
_entity.id
_entity.type
_entity.pdbx_description
1 polymer ?
#
loop_
_entity_poly.entity_id
_entity_poly.type
_entity_poly.pdbx_seq_one_letter_code
_entity_poly.pdbx_strand_id
1 'polypeptide(L)'
;MDDLPDHLHHRLGPDLSKEAEKTLVGYATRHRPSELRTLARRILDVVAPEIAQAEDAKRLEAEERRAREKASLRFRRNGDGTTRINGLVPDVIAGRLQTYLAAYTSPRHNTGQQEGQVGGEAGGEADRIPMHRKRAHALAALLEHLDPDHLPEHGGLATTVI
;
A
#
# COMPACT_ATOMS: atom_id res chain seq x y z
N MET A 1 -31.37 16.89 0.23
CA MET A 1 -30.51 17.03 -0.94
C MET A 1 -29.36 16.07 -0.70
N ASP A 2 -29.39 14.95 -1.45
CA ASP A 2 -28.44 13.83 -1.64
C ASP A 2 -27.58 13.38 -0.45
N ASP A 3 -27.44 12.10 -0.09
CA ASP A 3 -27.27 10.94 -0.96
C ASP A 3 -27.40 9.71 -0.03
N LEU A 4 -28.47 8.95 -0.15
CA LEU A 4 -28.27 7.51 -0.20
C LEU A 4 -27.74 7.32 -1.62
N PRO A 5 -26.51 6.83 -1.82
CA PRO A 5 -25.87 6.83 -3.13
C PRO A 5 -26.87 6.39 -4.20
N ASP A 6 -27.39 7.32 -5.02
CA ASP A 6 -28.46 7.04 -6.01
C ASP A 6 -28.00 5.96 -7.01
N HIS A 7 -26.68 5.82 -7.16
CA HIS A 7 -26.02 4.77 -7.94
C HIS A 7 -26.22 3.35 -7.40
N LEU A 8 -26.61 3.20 -6.13
CA LEU A 8 -26.91 1.91 -5.51
C LEU A 8 -28.33 1.45 -5.84
N HIS A 9 -29.30 2.38 -5.91
CA HIS A 9 -30.71 2.06 -6.16
C HIS A 9 -30.97 1.47 -7.54
N HIS A 10 -30.29 1.94 -8.60
CA HIS A 10 -30.52 1.40 -9.94
C HIS A 10 -29.90 -0.01 -10.14
N ARG A 11 -28.97 -0.40 -9.25
CA ARG A 11 -28.23 -1.68 -9.36
C ARG A 11 -28.76 -2.78 -8.45
N LEU A 12 -29.65 -2.44 -7.51
CA LEU A 12 -30.37 -3.39 -6.67
C LEU A 12 -31.67 -3.74 -7.38
N GLY A 13 -31.89 -5.01 -7.72
CA GLY A 13 -33.16 -5.46 -8.28
C GLY A 13 -34.35 -5.08 -7.38
N PRO A 14 -35.57 -4.95 -7.93
CA PRO A 14 -36.74 -4.45 -7.19
C PRO A 14 -37.06 -5.27 -5.93
N ASP A 15 -36.76 -6.56 -5.93
CA ASP A 15 -37.00 -7.45 -4.78
C ASP A 15 -36.02 -7.19 -3.63
N LEU A 16 -34.77 -6.85 -3.95
CA LEU A 16 -33.75 -6.58 -2.95
C LEU A 16 -33.94 -5.23 -2.27
N SER A 17 -34.44 -4.24 -3.02
CA SER A 17 -34.83 -2.94 -2.47
C SER A 17 -35.95 -3.09 -1.43
N LYS A 18 -36.96 -3.93 -1.72
CA LYS A 18 -38.06 -4.24 -0.79
C LYS A 18 -37.57 -4.96 0.47
N GLU A 19 -36.61 -5.87 0.33
CA GLU A 19 -36.03 -6.59 1.47
C GLU A 19 -35.20 -5.67 2.37
N ALA A 20 -34.41 -4.77 1.77
CA ALA A 20 -33.67 -3.74 2.49
C ALA A 20 -34.62 -2.77 3.21
N GLU A 21 -35.70 -2.34 2.55
CA GLU A 21 -36.74 -1.48 3.15
C GLU A 21 -37.43 -2.17 4.32
N LYS A 22 -37.88 -3.42 4.16
CA LYS A 22 -38.51 -4.21 5.22
C LYS A 22 -37.60 -4.33 6.44
N THR A 23 -36.31 -4.56 6.20
CA THR A 23 -35.29 -4.67 7.25
C THR A 23 -35.08 -3.33 7.97
N LEU A 24 -35.02 -2.21 7.24
CA LEU A 24 -34.91 -0.87 7.81
C LEU A 24 -36.15 -0.44 8.61
N VAL A 25 -37.35 -0.78 8.12
CA VAL A 25 -38.61 -0.56 8.85
C VAL A 25 -38.63 -1.37 10.16
N GLY A 26 -38.10 -2.60 10.15
CA GLY A 26 -37.90 -3.40 11.36
C GLY A 26 -36.99 -2.70 12.38
N TYR A 27 -35.90 -2.09 11.92
CA TYR A 27 -34.98 -1.31 12.75
C TYR A 27 -35.57 0.01 13.24
N ALA A 28 -36.54 0.59 12.52
CA ALA A 28 -37.15 1.88 12.88
C ALA A 28 -37.89 1.86 14.22
N THR A 29 -38.27 0.68 14.71
CA THR A 29 -38.89 0.51 16.03
C THR A 29 -37.92 0.75 17.19
N ARG A 30 -36.60 0.66 16.96
CA ARG A 30 -35.56 0.73 18.00
C ARG A 30 -34.54 1.84 17.80
N HIS A 31 -34.53 2.49 16.63
CA HIS A 31 -33.51 3.46 16.25
C HIS A 31 -34.11 4.82 15.92
N ARG A 32 -33.39 5.88 16.29
CA ARG A 32 -33.75 7.25 15.91
C ARG A 32 -33.57 7.45 14.40
N PRO A 33 -34.28 8.39 13.77
CA PRO A 33 -34.13 8.67 12.32
C PRO A 33 -32.68 8.94 11.87
N SER A 34 -31.86 9.56 12.73
CA SER A 34 -30.43 9.78 12.46
C SER A 34 -29.61 8.48 12.45
N GLU A 35 -29.94 7.53 13.33
CA GLU A 35 -29.28 6.23 13.41
C GLU A 35 -29.71 5.32 12.26
N LEU A 36 -31.00 5.37 11.89
CA LEU A 36 -31.51 4.67 10.70
C LEU A 36 -30.84 5.13 9.41
N ARG A 37 -30.49 6.41 9.29
CA ARG A 37 -29.71 6.91 8.13
C ARG A 37 -28.33 6.28 8.05
N THR A 38 -27.65 6.12 9.19
CA THR A 38 -26.35 5.42 9.24
C THR A 38 -26.52 3.94 8.95
N LEU A 39 -27.58 3.31 9.48
CA LEU A 39 -27.88 1.89 9.24
C LEU A 39 -28.22 1.62 7.78
N ALA A 40 -28.99 2.50 7.14
CA ALA A 40 -29.35 2.44 5.72
C ALA A 40 -28.12 2.46 4.81
N ARG A 41 -27.04 3.16 5.20
CA ARG A 41 -25.77 3.16 4.44
C ARG A 41 -25.05 1.81 4.47
N ARG A 42 -25.31 0.97 5.47
CA ARG A 42 -24.72 -0.37 5.64
C ARG A 42 -25.72 -1.50 5.44
N ILE A 43 -26.94 -1.20 5.00
CA ILE A 43 -28.01 -2.21 4.94
C ILE A 43 -27.67 -3.34 3.96
N LEU A 44 -26.90 -3.04 2.91
CA LEU A 44 -26.42 -4.06 1.98
C LEU A 44 -25.41 -5.03 2.60
N ASP A 45 -24.63 -4.60 3.59
CA ASP A 45 -23.71 -5.50 4.29
C ASP A 45 -24.47 -6.63 5.02
N VAL A 46 -25.76 -6.40 5.31
CA VAL A 46 -26.64 -7.34 6.05
C VAL A 46 -27.59 -8.09 5.11
N VAL A 47 -28.19 -7.38 4.15
CA VAL A 47 -29.25 -7.93 3.28
C VAL A 47 -28.70 -8.53 1.99
N ALA A 48 -27.52 -8.08 1.54
CA ALA A 48 -26.88 -8.54 0.30
C ALA A 48 -25.35 -8.52 0.41
N PRO A 49 -24.76 -9.29 1.34
CA PRO A 49 -23.33 -9.23 1.60
C PRO A 49 -22.48 -9.53 0.36
N GLU A 50 -22.94 -10.40 -0.54
CA GLU A 50 -22.24 -10.70 -1.80
C GLU A 50 -22.20 -9.50 -2.74
N ILE A 51 -23.27 -8.70 -2.77
CA ILE A 51 -23.34 -7.49 -3.60
C ILE A 51 -22.47 -6.39 -2.99
N ALA A 52 -22.54 -6.21 -1.68
CA ALA A 52 -21.67 -5.26 -0.97
C ALA A 52 -20.19 -5.59 -1.20
N GLN A 53 -19.81 -6.86 -1.06
CA GLN A 53 -18.45 -7.34 -1.35
C GLN A 53 -18.05 -7.14 -2.82
N ALA A 54 -18.93 -7.43 -3.77
CA ALA A 54 -18.64 -7.23 -5.19
C ALA A 54 -18.43 -5.75 -5.54
N GLU A 55 -19.17 -4.85 -4.89
CA GLU A 55 -18.98 -3.40 -5.05
C GLU A 55 -17.68 -2.91 -4.44
N ASP A 56 -17.34 -3.39 -3.25
CA ASP A 56 -16.07 -3.05 -2.60
C ASP A 56 -14.88 -3.57 -3.41
N ALA A 57 -14.98 -4.78 -3.97
CA ALA A 57 -13.99 -5.31 -4.91
C ALA A 57 -13.83 -4.42 -6.16
N LYS A 58 -14.94 -4.00 -6.79
CA LYS A 58 -14.90 -3.08 -7.94
C LYS A 58 -14.30 -1.72 -7.58
N ARG A 59 -14.62 -1.19 -6.40
CA ARG A 59 -14.06 0.08 -5.92
C ARG A 59 -12.55 -0.05 -5.74
N LEU A 60 -12.11 -1.12 -5.08
CA LEU A 60 -10.69 -1.43 -4.88
C LEU A 60 -9.96 -1.58 -6.21
N GLU A 61 -10.49 -2.36 -7.15
CA GLU A 61 -9.91 -2.51 -8.50
C GLU A 61 -9.79 -1.16 -9.22
N ALA A 62 -10.81 -0.30 -9.10
CA ALA A 62 -10.77 1.04 -9.68
C ALA A 62 -9.74 1.95 -8.98
N GLU A 63 -9.56 1.82 -7.67
CA GLU A 63 -8.50 2.51 -6.91
C GLU A 63 -7.11 2.04 -7.34
N GLU A 64 -6.89 0.73 -7.44
CA GLU A 64 -5.61 0.19 -7.88
C GLU A 64 -5.30 0.60 -9.32
N ARG A 65 -6.29 0.54 -10.22
CA ARG A 65 -6.12 0.98 -11.61
C ARG A 65 -5.71 2.45 -11.65
N ARG A 66 -6.41 3.32 -10.92
CA ARG A 66 -6.05 4.74 -10.80
C ARG A 66 -4.65 4.95 -10.21
N ALA A 67 -4.25 4.15 -9.24
CA ALA A 67 -2.91 4.21 -8.65
C ALA A 67 -1.84 3.83 -9.67
N ARG A 68 -2.09 2.78 -10.48
CA ARG A 68 -1.20 2.37 -11.58
C ARG A 68 -1.12 3.46 -12.67
N GLU A 69 -2.25 4.06 -13.05
CA GLU A 69 -2.30 5.14 -14.05
C GLU A 69 -1.56 6.41 -13.59
N LYS A 70 -1.62 6.75 -12.30
CA LYS A 70 -0.93 7.92 -11.73
C LYS A 70 0.55 7.67 -11.43
N ALA A 71 1.00 6.42 -11.50
CA ALA A 71 2.37 6.07 -11.18
C ALA A 71 3.34 6.82 -12.09
N SER A 72 4.33 7.49 -11.50
CA SER A 72 5.34 8.24 -12.24
C SER A 72 6.65 8.25 -11.47
N LEU A 73 7.78 8.17 -12.18
CA LEU A 73 9.11 8.20 -11.60
C LEU A 73 9.99 9.15 -12.42
N ARG A 74 10.71 10.05 -11.74
CA ARG A 74 11.56 11.07 -12.36
C ARG A 74 12.95 11.07 -11.73
N PHE A 75 13.94 11.29 -12.59
CA PHE A 75 15.35 11.41 -12.22
C PHE A 75 15.84 12.80 -12.62
N ARG A 76 16.49 13.50 -11.70
CA ARG A 76 17.10 14.82 -11.93
C ARG A 76 18.53 14.79 -11.44
N ARG A 77 19.49 14.94 -12.36
CA ARG A 77 20.91 15.10 -12.00
C ARG A 77 21.12 16.47 -11.36
N ASN A 78 21.86 16.52 -10.25
CA ASN A 78 22.15 17.77 -9.53
C ASN A 78 23.47 18.42 -9.98
N GLY A 79 24.34 17.69 -10.68
CA GLY A 79 25.62 18.20 -11.20
C GLY A 79 26.82 18.05 -10.24
N ASP A 80 26.58 17.57 -9.02
CA ASP A 80 27.58 17.32 -7.97
C ASP A 80 27.89 15.81 -7.79
N GLY A 81 27.61 15.00 -8.82
CA GLY A 81 27.67 13.55 -8.74
C GLY A 81 26.43 12.89 -8.11
N THR A 82 25.45 13.66 -7.63
CA THR A 82 24.20 13.11 -7.09
C THR A 82 23.03 13.20 -8.10
N THR A 83 22.10 12.25 -7.99
CA THR A 83 20.84 12.26 -8.74
C THR A 83 19.67 12.18 -7.78
N ARG A 84 18.72 13.12 -7.88
CA ARG A 84 17.46 13.07 -7.14
C ARG A 84 16.49 12.16 -7.87
N ILE A 85 16.00 11.14 -7.17
CA ILE A 85 14.92 10.25 -7.60
C ILE A 85 13.65 10.70 -6.89
N ASN A 86 12.58 10.95 -7.62
CA ASN A 86 11.27 11.29 -7.06
C ASN A 86 10.18 10.53 -7.83
N GLY A 87 9.28 9.86 -7.12
CA GLY A 87 8.18 9.17 -7.77
C GLY A 87 6.95 9.00 -6.88
N LEU A 88 5.83 8.81 -7.57
CA LEU A 88 4.58 8.30 -7.03
C LEU A 88 4.41 6.88 -7.57
N VAL A 89 4.25 5.90 -6.69
CA VAL A 89 4.08 4.50 -7.06
C VAL A 89 2.88 3.91 -6.30
N PRO A 90 2.25 2.84 -6.80
CA PRO A 90 1.21 2.15 -6.04
C PRO A 90 1.73 1.66 -4.68
N ASP A 91 0.88 1.66 -3.66
CA ASP A 91 1.27 1.33 -2.29
C ASP A 91 1.86 -0.08 -2.16
N VAL A 92 1.35 -1.04 -2.93
CA VAL A 92 1.90 -2.41 -3.00
C VAL A 92 3.38 -2.41 -3.41
N ILE A 93 3.77 -1.54 -4.36
CA ILE A 93 5.15 -1.41 -4.81
C ILE A 93 6.00 -0.68 -3.76
N ALA A 94 5.47 0.40 -3.17
CA ALA A 94 6.16 1.13 -2.11
C ALA A 94 6.43 0.25 -0.89
N GLY A 95 5.44 -0.53 -0.44
CA GLY A 95 5.56 -1.46 0.68
C GLY A 95 6.59 -2.56 0.42
N ARG A 96 6.61 -3.11 -0.80
CA ARG A 96 7.64 -4.09 -1.20
C ARG A 96 9.04 -3.50 -1.18
N LEU A 97 9.23 -2.32 -1.77
CA LEU A 97 10.52 -1.62 -1.74
C LEU A 97 10.96 -1.33 -0.30
N GLN A 98 10.06 -0.83 0.54
CA GLN A 98 10.36 -0.57 1.95
C GLN A 98 10.78 -1.84 2.69
N THR A 99 10.13 -2.97 2.42
CA THR A 99 10.47 -4.27 3.00
C THR A 99 11.88 -4.70 2.57
N TYR A 100 12.21 -4.57 1.29
CA TYR A 100 13.55 -4.89 0.78
C TYR A 100 14.61 -4.00 1.42
N LEU A 101 14.40 -2.69 1.44
CA LEU A 101 15.33 -1.76 2.09
C LEU A 101 15.48 -2.08 3.58
N ALA A 102 14.39 -2.40 4.27
CA ALA A 102 14.43 -2.78 5.69
C ALA A 102 15.30 -4.01 5.95
N ALA A 103 15.27 -5.00 5.05
CA ALA A 103 16.11 -6.19 5.15
C ALA A 103 17.62 -5.86 5.10
N TYR A 104 18.02 -4.89 4.28
CA TYR A 104 19.41 -4.41 4.20
C TYR A 104 19.80 -3.43 5.32
N THR A 105 18.84 -2.75 5.96
CA THR A 105 19.11 -1.85 7.10
C THR A 105 18.99 -2.52 8.46
N SER A 106 18.44 -3.74 8.52
CA SER A 106 18.30 -4.47 9.77
C SER A 106 19.70 -4.81 10.29
N PRO A 107 20.00 -4.58 11.58
CA PRO A 107 21.23 -5.12 12.15
C PRO A 107 21.13 -6.63 12.00
N ARG A 108 21.90 -7.19 11.06
CA ARG A 108 22.06 -8.63 10.97
C ARG A 108 22.65 -9.02 12.31
N HIS A 109 21.84 -9.57 13.19
CA HIS A 109 22.34 -10.26 14.37
C HIS A 109 23.33 -11.27 13.79
N ASN A 110 24.63 -11.09 14.06
CA ASN A 110 25.67 -12.04 13.70
C ASN A 110 25.27 -13.39 14.32
N THR A 111 24.47 -14.18 13.62
CA THR A 111 23.97 -15.48 14.08
C THR A 111 24.97 -16.55 13.66
N GLY A 112 26.24 -16.27 13.90
CA GLY A 112 27.36 -17.11 13.52
C GLY A 112 28.64 -16.44 13.98
N GLN A 113 29.16 -16.91 15.10
CA GLN A 113 30.39 -16.48 15.79
C GLN A 113 30.20 -15.35 16.81
N GLN A 114 29.85 -15.73 18.04
CA GLN A 114 30.70 -15.53 19.21
C GLN A 114 29.98 -16.10 20.45
N GLU A 115 30.24 -17.38 20.72
CA GLU A 115 30.26 -17.82 22.11
C GLU A 115 31.40 -17.07 22.80
N GLY A 116 31.06 -16.22 23.77
CA GLY A 116 32.00 -15.60 24.69
C GLY A 116 32.52 -14.22 24.28
N GLN A 117 31.81 -13.16 24.66
CA GLN A 117 32.35 -12.14 25.58
C GLN A 117 31.30 -11.04 25.86
N VAL A 118 31.02 -10.90 27.15
CA VAL A 118 30.91 -9.66 27.96
C VAL A 118 30.30 -8.43 27.30
N GLY A 119 29.27 -7.90 27.96
CA GLY A 119 28.53 -6.71 27.57
C GLY A 119 29.41 -5.52 27.15
N GLY A 120 29.06 -4.97 26.00
CA GLY A 120 29.65 -3.75 25.45
C GLY A 120 28.60 -3.06 24.57
N GLU A 121 27.95 -2.05 25.16
CA GLU A 121 27.41 -0.86 24.50
C GLU A 121 26.77 -1.07 23.11
N ALA A 122 25.49 -1.46 23.11
CA ALA A 122 24.63 -1.34 21.94
C ALA A 122 24.40 0.16 21.64
N GLY A 123 25.37 0.78 20.97
CA GLY A 123 25.37 2.20 20.64
C GLY A 123 26.55 2.61 19.76
N GLY A 124 27.02 1.70 18.91
CA GLY A 124 28.08 1.99 17.94
C GLY A 124 27.64 3.05 16.91
N GLU A 125 28.61 3.67 16.24
CA GLU A 125 28.43 4.76 15.26
C GLU A 125 27.38 4.48 14.16
N ALA A 126 27.14 3.21 13.84
CA ALA A 126 26.07 2.75 12.95
C ALA A 126 24.64 3.08 13.45
N ASP A 127 24.44 3.28 14.75
CA ASP A 127 23.16 3.66 15.34
C ASP A 127 22.87 5.17 15.26
N ARG A 128 23.90 5.98 14.96
CA ARG A 128 23.78 7.45 14.79
C ARG A 128 23.43 7.88 13.37
N ILE A 129 23.48 6.97 12.38
CA ILE A 129 23.16 7.31 10.99
C ILE A 129 21.64 7.49 10.85
N PRO A 130 21.15 8.65 10.36
CA PRO A 130 19.73 8.86 10.12
C PRO A 130 19.15 7.81 9.15
N MET A 131 17.92 7.36 9.42
CA MET A 131 17.25 6.30 8.65
C MET A 131 17.21 6.56 7.13
N HIS A 132 17.07 7.81 6.70
CA HIS A 132 17.08 8.14 5.27
C HIS A 132 18.42 7.84 4.59
N ARG A 133 19.55 8.00 5.29
CA ARG A 133 20.88 7.62 4.78
C ARG A 133 21.04 6.10 4.78
N LYS A 134 20.58 5.41 5.84
CA LYS A 134 20.55 3.93 5.88
C LYS A 134 19.78 3.37 4.69
N ARG A 135 18.60 3.94 4.37
CA ARG A 135 17.79 3.56 3.20
C ARG A 135 18.49 3.85 1.87
N ALA A 136 19.23 4.95 1.75
CA ALA A 136 20.00 5.25 0.54
C ALA A 136 21.09 4.20 0.29
N HIS A 137 21.84 3.81 1.33
CA HIS A 137 22.83 2.73 1.24
C HIS A 137 22.18 1.38 0.94
N ALA A 138 21.06 1.07 1.59
CA ALA A 138 20.29 -0.14 1.31
C ALA A 138 19.78 -0.22 -0.12
N LEU A 139 19.40 0.92 -0.72
CA LEU A 139 18.99 0.97 -2.12
C LEU A 139 20.15 0.65 -3.06
N ALA A 140 21.35 1.19 -2.79
CA ALA A 140 22.55 0.85 -3.55
C ALA A 140 22.87 -0.65 -3.45
N ALA A 141 22.90 -1.20 -2.23
CA ALA A 141 23.12 -2.63 -2.00
C ALA A 141 22.06 -3.51 -2.69
N LEU A 142 20.79 -3.11 -2.66
CA LEU A 142 19.72 -3.83 -3.38
C LEU A 142 19.98 -3.89 -4.89
N LEU A 143 20.40 -2.77 -5.50
CA LEU A 143 20.68 -2.71 -6.94
C LEU A 143 21.89 -3.59 -7.33
N GLU A 144 22.90 -3.70 -6.48
CA GLU A 144 24.06 -4.58 -6.69
C GLU A 144 23.70 -6.08 -6.68
N HIS A 145 22.55 -6.45 -6.08
CA HIS A 145 22.07 -7.83 -6.01
C HIS A 145 21.04 -8.17 -7.09
N LEU A 146 20.64 -7.21 -7.94
CA LEU A 146 19.78 -7.52 -9.08
C LEU A 146 20.59 -8.31 -10.11
N ASP A 147 20.13 -9.52 -10.39
CA ASP A 147 20.73 -10.37 -11.42
C ASP A 147 20.48 -9.75 -12.82
N PRO A 148 21.53 -9.29 -13.52
CA PRO A 148 21.38 -8.68 -14.83
C PRO A 148 20.82 -9.65 -15.88
N ASP A 149 21.03 -10.96 -15.72
CA ASP A 149 20.55 -11.99 -16.66
C ASP A 149 19.03 -12.22 -16.55
N HIS A 150 18.43 -11.74 -15.46
CA HIS A 150 16.98 -11.78 -15.22
C HIS A 150 16.27 -10.46 -15.48
N LEU A 151 17.00 -9.42 -15.93
CA LEU A 151 16.40 -8.16 -16.35
C LEU A 151 15.91 -8.23 -17.80
N PRO A 152 14.78 -7.60 -18.15
CA PRO A 152 14.34 -7.55 -19.54
C PRO A 152 15.42 -6.93 -20.44
N GLU A 153 15.71 -7.55 -21.59
CA GLU A 153 16.76 -7.13 -22.53
C GLU A 153 16.54 -5.73 -23.16
N HIS A 154 15.41 -5.09 -22.89
CA HIS A 154 15.06 -3.79 -23.44
C HIS A 154 15.42 -2.65 -22.48
N GLY A 155 16.70 -2.28 -22.47
CA GLY A 155 17.22 -1.10 -21.80
C GLY A 155 18.72 -0.96 -22.03
N GLY A 156 19.12 -0.20 -23.04
CA GLY A 156 20.52 -0.02 -23.43
C GLY A 156 21.45 0.19 -22.23
N LEU A 157 22.44 -0.69 -22.11
CA LEU A 157 23.55 -0.72 -21.14
C LEU A 157 23.64 0.50 -20.21
N ALA A 158 23.03 0.39 -19.03
CA ALA A 158 23.33 1.29 -17.93
C ALA A 158 24.68 0.90 -17.31
N THR A 159 25.75 1.47 -17.86
CA THR A 159 27.02 1.79 -17.18
C THR A 159 27.54 0.75 -16.18
N THR A 160 28.44 -0.12 -16.64
CA THR A 160 29.48 -0.71 -15.78
C THR A 160 30.35 0.44 -15.25
N VAL A 161 30.34 0.65 -13.93
CA VAL A 161 31.38 1.48 -13.28
C VAL A 161 32.59 0.57 -13.07
N ILE A 162 33.62 0.78 -13.87
CA ILE A 162 35.00 0.31 -13.61
C ILE A 162 35.70 1.42 -12.83
#